data_AF-A0A7V3HIJ7-F1
#
_entry.id   AF-A0A7V3HIJ7-F1
#
_cell.length_a   1.000
_cell.length_b   1.000
_cell.length_c   1.000
_cell.angle_alpha   90.00
_cell.angle_beta   90.00
_cell.angle_gamma   90.00
#
_symmetry.space_group_name_H-M   'P 1'
#
loop_
_entity.id
_entity.type
_entity.pdbx_description
1 polymer ?
#
loop_
_entity_poly.entity_id
_entity_poly.type
_entity_poly.pdbx_seq_one_letter_code
_entity_poly.pdbx_strand_id
1 'polypeptide(L)'
;DLVKVVSPDNPEGVWDLGNGQKKPMVGKVKVIQGLRPGVVAFSLGHGHWAYGSTDIVVDGKVIKGDPRRATGVHANAAMRVDPHLKNTCLVDPVGGSAVFYDTWVRLEKV
;
A
#
# COMPACT_ATOMS: atom_id res chain seq x y z
N ASP A 1 -4.81 7.40 -16.28
CA ASP A 1 -5.65 7.86 -15.16
C ASP A 1 -5.00 7.57 -13.82
N LEU A 2 -5.30 8.39 -12.82
CA LEU A 2 -5.07 8.07 -11.42
C LEU A 2 -6.22 7.18 -10.94
N VAL A 3 -5.87 6.12 -10.24
CA VAL A 3 -6.85 5.25 -9.59
C VAL A 3 -6.48 5.02 -8.15
N LYS A 4 -7.50 4.85 -7.33
CA LYS A 4 -7.41 4.41 -5.94
C LYS A 4 -7.60 2.90 -5.88
N VAL A 5 -6.75 2.23 -5.12
CA VAL A 5 -6.86 0.79 -4.85
C VAL A 5 -7.71 0.61 -3.59
N VAL A 6 -8.80 -0.14 -3.70
CA VAL A 6 -9.67 -0.50 -2.56
C VAL A 6 -9.80 -2.02 -2.46
N SER A 7 -10.06 -2.52 -1.26
CA SER A 7 -10.30 -3.94 -0.99
C SER A 7 -11.46 -4.12 0.01
N PRO A 8 -11.97 -5.34 0.22
CA PRO A 8 -13.01 -5.58 1.23
C PRO A 8 -12.62 -5.10 2.64
N ASP A 9 -11.35 -5.27 3.03
CA ASP A 9 -10.85 -4.87 4.35
C ASP A 9 -10.38 -3.42 4.40
N ASN A 10 -10.20 -2.78 3.23
CA ASN A 10 -9.86 -1.37 3.11
C ASN A 10 -10.72 -0.68 2.04
N PRO A 11 -12.01 -0.42 2.34
CA PRO A 11 -12.94 0.17 1.38
C PRO A 11 -12.64 1.64 1.08
N GLU A 12 -11.97 2.34 2.00
CA GLU A 12 -11.58 3.75 1.80
C GLU A 12 -10.42 3.88 0.80
N GLY A 13 -9.56 2.86 0.69
CA GLY A 13 -8.36 2.90 -0.14
C GLY A 13 -7.28 3.79 0.45
N VAL A 14 -7.15 3.80 1.78
CA VAL A 14 -6.26 4.68 2.55
C VAL A 14 -5.46 3.85 3.54
N TRP A 15 -4.17 4.12 3.63
CA TRP A 15 -3.32 3.56 4.67
C TRP A 15 -3.31 4.48 5.89
N ASP A 16 -3.83 3.99 7.01
CA ASP A 16 -3.60 4.60 8.31
C ASP A 16 -2.21 4.23 8.85
N LEU A 17 -1.35 5.22 9.03
CA LEU A 17 0.04 5.01 9.43
C LEU A 17 0.19 4.90 10.96
N GLY A 18 -0.89 5.01 11.72
CA GLY A 18 -0.90 4.90 13.19
C GLY A 18 -0.26 6.08 13.92
N ASN A 19 0.13 7.12 13.20
CA ASN A 19 0.78 8.33 13.74
C ASN A 19 -0.06 9.60 13.48
N GLY A 20 -1.38 9.45 13.32
CA GLY A 20 -2.30 10.53 12.95
C GLY A 20 -2.24 10.94 11.48
N GLN A 21 -1.36 10.34 10.67
CA GLN A 21 -1.30 10.55 9.24
C GLN A 21 -1.95 9.40 8.48
N LYS A 22 -2.58 9.76 7.37
CA LYS A 22 -3.19 8.83 6.43
C LYS A 22 -2.61 9.06 5.04
N LYS A 23 -2.32 7.97 4.32
CA LYS A 23 -1.79 8.03 2.94
C LYS A 23 -2.76 7.36 1.96
N PRO A 24 -3.29 8.07 0.95
CA PRO A 24 -4.12 7.46 -0.07
C PRO A 24 -3.35 6.41 -0.88
N MET A 25 -3.94 5.25 -1.13
CA MET A 25 -3.39 4.23 -2.04
C MET A 25 -3.76 4.56 -3.49
N VAL A 26 -3.31 5.72 -3.96
CA VAL A 26 -3.58 6.24 -5.31
C VAL A 26 -2.34 6.10 -6.17
N GLY A 27 -2.50 5.57 -7.38
CA GLY A 27 -1.43 5.37 -8.36
C GLY A 27 -1.89 5.58 -9.79
N LYS A 28 -0.92 5.75 -10.71
CA LYS A 28 -1.19 5.83 -12.14
C LYS A 28 -1.37 4.43 -12.73
N VAL A 29 -2.48 4.19 -13.45
CA VAL A 29 -2.69 2.93 -14.17
C VAL A 29 -1.84 2.89 -15.42
N LYS A 30 -1.22 1.72 -15.67
CA LYS A 30 -0.59 1.35 -16.92
C LYS A 30 -1.21 0.04 -17.40
N VAL A 31 -1.94 0.09 -18.52
CA VAL A 31 -2.52 -1.09 -19.16
C VAL A 31 -1.48 -1.74 -20.06
N ILE A 32 -1.23 -3.04 -19.87
CA ILE A 32 -0.27 -3.81 -20.66
C ILE A 32 -0.85 -5.20 -20.99
N GLN A 33 -0.41 -5.78 -22.11
CA GLN A 33 -0.82 -7.14 -22.52
C GLN A 33 -0.13 -8.26 -21.72
N GLY A 34 0.94 -7.94 -20.99
CA GLY A 34 1.73 -8.91 -20.22
C GLY A 34 1.15 -9.34 -18.88
N LEU A 35 -0.08 -8.93 -18.54
CA LEU A 35 -0.77 -9.32 -17.31
C LEU A 35 -1.95 -10.24 -17.63
N ARG A 36 -2.16 -11.25 -16.78
CA ARG A 36 -3.36 -12.10 -16.83
C ARG A 36 -4.61 -11.22 -16.70
N PRO A 37 -5.64 -11.39 -17.54
CA PRO A 37 -6.90 -10.65 -17.40
C PRO A 37 -7.49 -10.77 -15.98
N GLY A 38 -7.97 -9.65 -15.45
CA GLY A 38 -8.52 -9.56 -14.08
C GLY A 38 -7.46 -9.41 -12.98
N VAL A 39 -6.16 -9.40 -13.31
CA VAL A 39 -5.08 -9.22 -12.34
C VAL A 39 -4.52 -7.81 -12.41
N VAL A 40 -4.27 -7.23 -11.23
CA VAL A 40 -3.51 -5.98 -11.07
C VAL A 40 -2.18 -6.31 -10.42
N ALA A 41 -1.11 -5.71 -10.91
CA ALA A 41 0.21 -5.79 -10.30
C ALA A 41 0.70 -4.38 -9.94
N PHE A 42 1.43 -4.28 -8.83
CA PHE A 42 2.21 -3.10 -8.49
C PHE A 42 3.58 -3.54 -7.95
N SER A 43 4.59 -2.70 -8.14
CA SER A 43 5.92 -2.95 -7.60
C SER A 43 6.00 -2.50 -6.15
N LEU A 44 6.17 -3.45 -5.23
CA LEU A 44 6.47 -3.15 -3.83
C LEU A 44 7.86 -2.51 -3.71
N GLY A 45 7.96 -1.42 -2.96
CA GLY A 45 9.20 -0.61 -2.85
C GLY A 45 9.05 0.85 -3.30
N HIS A 46 7.83 1.28 -3.62
CA HIS A 46 7.51 2.69 -3.92
C HIS A 46 6.49 3.22 -2.92
N GLY A 47 6.16 4.51 -3.02
CA GLY A 47 5.08 5.13 -2.24
C GLY A 47 5.43 5.31 -0.76
N HIS A 48 6.71 5.46 -0.41
CA HIS A 48 7.13 5.64 0.96
C HIS A 48 6.46 6.88 1.61
N TRP A 49 6.22 6.79 2.91
CA TRP A 49 5.78 7.92 3.76
C TRP A 49 6.83 8.31 4.80
N ALA A 50 7.82 7.43 5.00
CA ALA A 50 8.98 7.62 5.85
C ALA A 50 10.23 7.30 5.02
N TYR A 51 11.28 6.74 5.63
CA TYR A 51 12.47 6.31 4.91
C TYR A 51 13.11 7.47 4.11
N GLY A 52 13.17 8.65 4.73
CA GLY A 52 13.68 9.88 4.12
C GLY A 52 12.82 10.48 3.01
N SER A 53 11.55 10.08 2.88
CA SER A 53 10.60 10.68 1.92
C SER A 53 9.86 11.91 2.46
N THR A 54 9.91 12.10 3.78
CA THR A 54 9.28 13.19 4.53
C THR A 54 10.29 13.81 5.49
N ASP A 55 10.04 15.06 5.86
CA ASP A 55 10.85 15.76 6.87
C ASP A 55 10.72 15.05 8.22
N ILE A 56 11.83 14.90 8.93
CA ILE A 56 11.84 14.41 10.31
C ILE A 56 12.55 15.42 11.22
N VAL A 57 12.19 15.41 12.50
CA VAL A 57 12.84 16.26 13.51
C VAL A 57 13.65 15.39 14.45
N VAL A 58 14.93 15.69 14.59
CA VAL A 58 15.86 15.02 15.52
C VAL A 58 16.53 16.11 16.35
N ASP A 59 16.40 16.06 17.68
CA ASP A 59 16.95 17.05 18.61
C ASP A 59 16.63 18.51 18.24
N GLY A 60 15.37 18.75 17.85
CA GLY A 60 14.89 20.07 17.43
C GLY A 60 15.38 20.54 16.05
N LYS A 61 16.19 19.74 15.35
CA LYS A 61 16.68 20.03 13.99
C LYS A 61 15.84 19.30 12.95
N VAL A 62 15.43 20.02 11.92
CA VAL A 62 14.71 19.45 10.78
C VAL A 62 15.70 18.83 9.80
N ILE A 63 15.58 17.52 9.58
CA ILE A 63 16.24 16.81 8.49
C ILE A 63 15.26 16.74 7.34
N LYS A 64 15.61 17.38 6.22
CA LYS A 64 14.74 17.45 5.04
C LYS A 64 14.63 16.11 4.34
N GLY A 65 13.39 15.71 4.04
CA GLY A 65 13.10 14.55 3.22
C GLY A 65 13.33 14.82 1.74
N ASP A 66 13.52 13.76 0.96
CA ASP A 66 13.50 13.78 -0.49
C ASP A 66 12.13 13.32 -1.00
N PRO A 67 11.28 14.24 -1.49
CA PRO A 67 9.92 13.91 -1.91
C PRO A 67 9.88 12.93 -3.08
N ARG A 68 10.98 12.75 -3.83
CA ARG A 68 11.05 11.74 -4.91
C ARG A 68 10.89 10.32 -4.37
N ARG A 69 11.30 10.07 -3.12
CA ARG A 69 11.17 8.75 -2.47
C ARG A 69 9.72 8.43 -2.10
N ALA A 70 8.84 9.44 -2.01
CA ALA A 70 7.41 9.26 -1.76
C ALA A 70 6.62 8.89 -3.02
N THR A 71 7.24 8.98 -4.20
CA THR A 71 6.57 8.77 -5.49
C THR A 71 6.16 7.31 -5.71
N GLY A 72 5.20 7.10 -6.60
CA GLY A 72 4.59 5.79 -6.84
C GLY A 72 3.49 5.47 -5.83
N VAL A 73 3.16 4.19 -5.70
CA VAL A 73 2.05 3.71 -4.86
C VAL A 73 2.52 2.57 -3.98
N HIS A 74 2.03 2.53 -2.74
CA HIS A 74 2.21 1.42 -1.83
C HIS A 74 0.84 0.86 -1.44
N ALA A 75 0.49 -0.32 -1.96
CA ALA A 75 -0.85 -0.89 -1.82
C ALA A 75 -0.95 -2.00 -0.76
N ASN A 76 0.05 -2.20 0.10
CA ASN A 76 0.00 -3.25 1.14
C ASN A 76 -1.18 -3.11 2.10
N ALA A 77 -1.65 -1.90 2.39
CA ALA A 77 -2.82 -1.71 3.24
C ALA A 77 -4.14 -2.13 2.56
N ALA A 78 -4.13 -2.47 1.27
CA ALA A 78 -5.25 -3.11 0.60
C ALA A 78 -5.26 -4.63 0.82
N MET A 79 -4.15 -5.23 1.26
CA MET A 79 -4.03 -6.68 1.39
C MET A 79 -4.97 -7.22 2.45
N ARG A 80 -5.48 -8.44 2.19
CA ARG A 80 -6.49 -9.07 3.02
C ARG A 80 -5.97 -9.29 4.45
N VAL A 81 -6.76 -8.85 5.42
CA VAL A 81 -6.51 -9.10 6.83
C VAL A 81 -7.07 -10.47 7.18
N ASP A 82 -6.33 -11.24 7.97
CA ASP A 82 -6.79 -12.53 8.45
C ASP A 82 -8.07 -12.35 9.29
N PRO A 83 -9.20 -13.00 8.92
CA PRO A 83 -10.47 -12.78 9.60
C PRO A 83 -10.52 -13.34 11.02
N HIS A 84 -9.61 -14.26 11.36
CA HIS A 84 -9.49 -14.84 12.70
C HIS A 84 -8.58 -14.00 13.59
N LEU A 85 -7.36 -13.67 13.12
CA LEU A 85 -6.35 -12.93 13.89
C LEU A 85 -6.58 -11.42 13.91
N LYS A 86 -7.18 -10.86 12.84
CA LYS A 86 -7.64 -9.46 12.70
C LYS A 86 -6.56 -8.37 12.77
N ASN A 87 -5.29 -8.72 12.84
CA ASN A 87 -4.18 -7.77 12.97
C ASN A 87 -3.00 -8.07 12.04
N THR A 88 -3.11 -9.09 11.19
CA THR A 88 -2.06 -9.53 10.27
C THR A 88 -2.70 -9.96 8.95
N CYS A 89 -1.88 -10.15 7.91
CA CYS A 89 -2.33 -10.79 6.68
C CYS A 89 -2.66 -12.27 6.91
N LEU A 90 -3.21 -12.93 5.89
CA LEU A 90 -3.35 -14.39 5.89
C LEU A 90 -2.00 -15.08 6.17
N VAL A 91 -2.04 -16.20 6.88
CA VAL A 91 -0.85 -16.96 7.27
C VAL A 91 -0.94 -18.37 6.71
N ASP A 92 0.17 -18.88 6.16
CA ASP A 92 0.30 -20.31 5.86
C ASP A 92 0.44 -21.10 7.16
N PRO A 93 -0.54 -21.94 7.55
CA PRO A 93 -0.51 -22.66 8.82
C PRO A 93 0.57 -23.75 8.89
N VAL A 94 1.15 -24.16 7.75
CA VAL A 94 2.18 -25.20 7.71
C VAL A 94 3.58 -24.58 7.73
N GLY A 95 3.84 -23.64 6.81
CA GLY A 95 5.15 -23.01 6.64
C GLY A 95 5.37 -21.73 7.45
N GLY A 96 4.33 -21.17 8.08
CA GLY A 96 4.42 -19.95 8.89
C GLY A 96 4.66 -18.67 8.09
N SER A 97 4.44 -18.70 6.77
CA SER A 97 4.70 -17.55 5.88
C SER A 97 3.53 -16.56 5.83
N ALA A 98 3.86 -15.30 5.52
CA ALA A 98 2.88 -14.25 5.25
C ALA A 98 2.30 -14.37 3.83
N VAL A 99 0.98 -14.40 3.70
CA VAL A 99 0.25 -14.54 2.43
C VAL A 99 -0.40 -13.21 2.05
N PHE A 100 0.19 -12.51 1.07
CA PHE A 100 -0.31 -11.23 0.57
C PHE A 100 -1.03 -11.33 -0.78
N TYR A 101 -0.82 -12.41 -1.55
CA TYR A 101 -1.21 -12.46 -2.96
C TYR A 101 -2.67 -12.88 -3.22
N ASP A 102 -3.42 -13.29 -2.20
CA ASP A 102 -4.83 -13.73 -2.31
C ASP A 102 -5.84 -12.63 -1.97
N THR A 103 -5.53 -11.39 -2.36
CA THR A 103 -6.37 -10.22 -2.08
C THR A 103 -7.17 -9.81 -3.32
N TRP A 104 -8.49 -9.80 -3.19
CA TRP A 104 -9.36 -9.16 -4.18
C TRP A 104 -9.35 -7.64 -4.00
N VAL A 105 -9.11 -6.93 -5.10
CA VAL A 105 -9.09 -5.46 -5.14
C VAL A 105 -9.98 -4.91 -6.23
N ARG A 106 -10.41 -3.67 -6.08
CA ARG A 106 -11.05 -2.87 -7.13
C ARG A 106 -10.26 -1.59 -7.34
N LEU A 107 -10.19 -1.14 -8.59
CA LEU A 107 -9.58 0.13 -8.97
C LEU A 107 -10.69 1.15 -9.20
N GLU A 108 -10.66 2.25 -8.47
CA GLU A 108 -11.59 3.37 -8.62
C GLU A 108 -10.90 4.55 -9.26
N LYS A 109 -11.48 5.14 -10.30
CA LYS A 109 -10.95 6.39 -10.84
C LYS A 109 -11.10 7.50 -9.78
N VAL A 110 -10.04 8.30 -9.63
CA VAL A 110 -10.01 9.49 -8.76
C VAL A 110 -10.50 10.70 -9.52
#